data_AF-A0A7C2ETH1-F1
#
_entry.id   AF-A0A7C2ETH1-F1
#
_cell.length_a   1.000
_cell.length_b   1.000
_cell.length_c   1.000
_cell.angle_alpha   90.00
_cell.angle_beta   90.00
_cell.angle_gamma   90.00
#
_symmetry.space_group_name_H-M   'P 1'
#
loop_
_entity.id
_entity.type
_entity.pdbx_description
1 polymer ?
#
loop_
_entity_poly.entity_id
_entity_poly.type
_entity_poly.pdbx_seq_one_letter_code
_entity_poly.pdbx_strand_id
1 'polypeptide(L)'
;MTEHEPSQSRHQDGMSMTCRELFERLSEYVDGDLSQEICEEIRRHMEGCEPCVAFAKTLKKTADLCRRLPSRPIPPEVAADLRSLLATHLPKPK
;
A
#
# COMPACT_ATOMS: atom_id res chain seq x y z
N MET A 1 29.88 11.74 -8.02
CA MET A 1 28.99 12.91 -8.07
C MET A 1 27.85 12.64 -7.11
N THR A 2 27.94 13.31 -5.95
CA THR A 2 27.08 13.27 -4.76
C THR A 2 26.78 11.90 -4.15
N GLU A 3 27.68 11.50 -3.25
CA GLU A 3 27.47 10.54 -2.18
C GLU A 3 26.38 11.09 -1.25
N HIS A 4 25.25 10.39 -1.13
CA HIS A 4 24.27 10.68 -0.08
C HIS A 4 24.68 9.87 1.15
N GLU A 5 25.42 10.50 2.06
CA GLU A 5 25.52 10.06 3.45
C GLU A 5 24.13 10.12 4.09
N PRO A 6 23.60 9.03 4.67
CA PRO A 6 22.45 9.12 5.53
C PRO A 6 22.92 9.64 6.90
N SER A 7 22.84 10.96 7.06
CA SER A 7 22.95 11.65 8.34
C SER A 7 21.95 11.07 9.34
N GLN A 8 22.48 10.50 10.41
CA GLN A 8 21.75 9.91 11.53
C GLN A 8 20.79 10.93 12.16
N SER A 9 19.48 10.70 12.09
CA SER A 9 18.55 11.27 13.07
C SER A 9 18.28 10.24 14.16
N ARG A 10 18.94 10.42 15.30
CA ARG A 10 18.68 9.66 16.53
C ARG A 10 17.34 10.09 17.11
N HIS A 11 16.31 9.26 16.99
CA HIS A 11 15.21 9.19 17.97
C HIS A 11 14.72 7.74 18.05
N GLN A 12 15.31 6.99 18.98
CA GLN A 12 14.68 5.80 19.58
C GLN A 12 13.92 6.28 20.80
N ASP A 13 12.61 6.12 20.80
CA ASP A 13 11.83 5.82 22.00
C ASP A 13 10.78 4.80 21.58
N GLY A 14 10.98 3.55 22.00
CA GLY A 14 10.03 2.48 21.77
C GLY A 14 8.69 2.84 22.43
N MET A 15 7.64 2.85 21.60
CA MET A 15 6.19 2.74 21.90
C MET A 15 5.34 3.40 20.79
N SER A 16 5.94 4.14 19.85
CA SER A 16 5.22 4.76 18.73
C SER A 16 5.94 4.54 17.40
N MET A 17 5.15 4.20 16.38
CA MET A 17 5.59 3.99 15.00
C MET A 17 6.43 5.15 14.46
N THR A 18 7.55 4.84 13.83
CA THR A 18 8.46 5.80 13.19
C THR A 18 7.99 6.15 11.77
N CYS A 19 8.47 7.28 11.24
CA CYS A 19 8.20 7.66 9.84
C CYS A 19 8.69 6.60 8.85
N ARG A 20 9.80 5.91 9.17
CA ARG A 20 10.39 4.86 8.32
C ARG A 20 9.50 3.62 8.30
N GLU A 21 9.04 3.15 9.45
CA GLU A 21 8.11 2.03 9.54
C GLU A 21 6.79 2.35 8.84
N LEU A 22 6.31 3.60 8.92
CA LEU A 22 5.17 4.03 8.13
C LEU A 22 5.42 3.95 6.64
N PHE A 23 6.56 4.45 6.19
CA PHE A 23 6.91 4.41 4.78
C PHE A 23 6.99 2.97 4.24
N GLU A 24 7.56 2.05 5.01
CA GLU A 24 7.65 0.62 4.68
C GLU A 24 6.27 -0.04 4.50
N ARG A 25 5.22 0.48 5.16
CA ARG A 25 3.86 -0.09 5.14
C ARG A 25 2.86 0.76 4.32
N LEU A 26 3.29 1.89 3.77
CA LEU A 26 2.37 2.89 3.25
C LEU A 26 1.66 2.45 1.95
N SER A 27 2.30 1.66 1.10
CA SER A 27 1.64 1.11 -0.10
C SER A 27 0.48 0.22 0.29
N GLU A 28 0.72 -0.77 1.17
CA GLU A 28 -0.29 -1.67 1.68
C GLU A 28 -1.43 -0.92 2.39
N TYR A 29 -1.11 0.16 3.11
CA TYR A 29 -2.10 1.05 3.71
C TYR A 29 -3.00 1.75 2.68
N VAL A 30 -2.42 2.22 1.57
CA VAL A 30 -3.15 2.86 0.47
C VAL A 30 -4.00 1.86 -0.31
N ASP A 31 -3.53 0.62 -0.43
CA ASP A 31 -4.21 -0.47 -1.13
C ASP A 31 -5.28 -1.16 -0.28
N GLY A 32 -5.22 -1.00 1.05
CA GLY A 32 -6.20 -1.54 1.99
C GLY A 32 -5.88 -2.96 2.48
N ASP A 33 -4.64 -3.40 2.31
CA ASP A 33 -4.18 -4.78 2.56
C ASP A 33 -3.55 -4.96 3.97
N LEU A 34 -3.78 -4.01 4.88
CA LEU A 34 -3.28 -4.04 6.25
C LEU A 34 -4.34 -4.47 7.25
N SER A 35 -3.89 -5.06 8.37
CA SER A 35 -4.77 -5.28 9.51
C SER A 35 -5.27 -3.96 10.10
N GLN A 36 -6.44 -4.02 10.74
CA GLN A 36 -7.03 -2.85 11.39
C GLN A 36 -6.09 -2.24 12.44
N GLU A 37 -5.38 -3.08 13.19
CA GLU A 37 -4.42 -2.67 14.21
C GLU A 37 -3.32 -1.78 13.61
N ILE A 38 -2.67 -2.21 12.52
CA ILE A 38 -1.62 -1.43 11.86
C ILE A 38 -2.18 -0.14 11.25
N CYS A 39 -3.39 -0.18 10.71
CA CYS A 39 -4.06 1.03 10.20
C CYS A 39 -4.31 2.07 11.30
N GLU A 40 -4.55 1.65 12.54
CA GLU A 40 -4.70 2.54 13.69
C GLU A 40 -3.36 3.15 14.11
N GLU A 41 -2.27 2.36 14.08
CA GLU A 41 -0.93 2.88 14.37
C GLU A 41 -0.48 3.94 13.35
N ILE A 42 -0.72 3.68 12.07
CA ILE A 42 -0.45 4.63 10.98
C ILE A 42 -1.24 5.93 11.17
N ARG A 43 -2.54 5.83 11.50
CA ARG A 43 -3.39 7.00 11.76
C ARG A 43 -2.88 7.81 12.95
N ARG A 44 -2.56 7.14 14.06
CA ARG A 44 -1.99 7.77 15.26
C ARG A 44 -0.68 8.50 14.97
N HIS A 45 0.20 7.93 14.16
CA HIS A 45 1.42 8.62 13.73
C HIS A 45 1.10 9.88 12.90
N MET A 46 0.16 9.76 11.95
CA MET A 46 -0.23 10.87 11.08
C MET A 46 -0.91 12.03 11.82
N GLU A 47 -1.56 11.79 12.96
CA GLU A 47 -2.11 12.86 13.81
C GLU A 47 -1.04 13.85 14.31
N GLY A 48 0.22 13.38 14.47
CA GLY A 48 1.34 14.19 14.93
C GLY A 48 2.39 14.52 13.87
N CYS A 49 2.23 14.06 12.62
CA CYS A 49 3.28 14.13 11.59
C CYS A 49 2.73 14.62 10.23
N GLU A 50 2.66 15.94 10.06
CA GLU A 50 2.30 16.62 8.81
C GLU A 50 3.06 16.11 7.56
N PRO A 51 4.39 15.86 7.61
CA PRO A 51 5.11 15.30 6.46
C PRO A 51 4.56 13.95 5.99
N CYS A 52 4.27 13.04 6.93
CA CYS A 52 3.70 11.73 6.61
C CYS A 52 2.28 11.85 6.06
N VAL A 53 1.47 12.78 6.58
CA VAL A 53 0.13 13.09 6.03
C VAL A 53 0.24 13.55 4.57
N ALA A 54 1.14 14.49 4.28
CA ALA A 54 1.33 15.00 2.92
C ALA A 54 1.80 13.91 1.96
N PHE A 55 2.72 13.05 2.41
CA PHE A 55 3.23 11.94 1.62
C PHE A 55 2.16 10.87 1.34
N ALA A 56 1.42 10.44 2.37
CA ALA A 56 0.31 9.50 2.24
C ALA A 56 -0.77 9.99 1.26
N LYS A 57 -1.13 11.28 1.35
CA LYS A 57 -2.07 11.91 0.41
C LYS A 57 -1.55 11.86 -1.03
N THR A 58 -0.25 12.10 -1.23
CA THR A 58 0.37 12.07 -2.56
C THR A 58 0.37 10.66 -3.14
N LEU A 59 0.80 9.66 -2.35
CA LEU A 59 0.78 8.26 -2.79
C LEU A 59 -0.64 7.80 -3.13
N LYS A 60 -1.62 8.11 -2.27
CA LYS A 60 -3.03 7.77 -2.52
C LYS A 60 -3.54 8.37 -3.83
N LYS A 61 -3.25 9.65 -4.10
CA LYS A 61 -3.62 10.30 -5.36
C LYS A 61 -2.98 9.62 -6.58
N THR A 62 -1.71 9.23 -6.48
CA THR A 62 -1.00 8.50 -7.53
C THR A 62 -1.66 7.14 -7.78
N ALA A 63 -1.95 6.38 -6.73
CA ALA A 63 -2.63 5.08 -6.84
C ALA A 63 -4.03 5.22 -7.47
N ASP A 64 -4.80 6.23 -7.05
CA ASP A 64 -6.11 6.55 -7.65
C ASP A 64 -6.00 6.90 -9.14
N LEU A 65 -4.97 7.63 -9.55
CA LEU A 65 -4.73 7.95 -10.95
C LEU A 65 -4.42 6.69 -11.76
N CYS A 66 -3.56 5.81 -11.24
CA CYS A 66 -3.24 4.54 -11.88
C CYS A 66 -4.50 3.65 -12.02
N ARG A 67 -5.35 3.57 -10.99
CA ARG A 67 -6.61 2.81 -11.03
C ARG A 67 -7.61 3.32 -12.07
N ARG A 68 -7.57 4.61 -12.41
CA ARG A 68 -8.42 5.21 -13.44
C ARG A 68 -7.90 5.02 -14.86
N LEU A 69 -6.69 4.51 -15.04
CA LEU A 69 -6.18 4.23 -16.38
C LEU A 69 -7.09 3.22 -17.07
N PRO A 70 -7.37 3.39 -18.37
CA PRO A 70 -8.24 2.48 -19.10
C PRO A 70 -7.65 1.06 -19.03
N SER A 71 -8.43 0.14 -18.48
CA SER A 71 -8.08 -1.28 -18.52
C SER A 71 -8.40 -1.81 -19.92
N ARG A 72 -7.47 -2.60 -20.48
CA ARG A 72 -7.75 -3.32 -21.71
C ARG A 72 -8.66 -4.50 -21.38
N PRO A 73 -9.74 -4.75 -22.14
CA PRO A 73 -10.55 -5.93 -21.92
C PRO A 73 -9.69 -7.18 -22.04
N ILE A 74 -9.95 -8.16 -21.16
CA ILE A 74 -9.30 -9.47 -21.22
C ILE A 74 -9.73 -10.14 -22.53
N PRO A 75 -8.80 -10.65 -23.34
CA PRO A 75 -9.15 -11.39 -24.55
C PRO A 75 -10.08 -12.57 -24.22
N PRO A 76 -11.10 -12.85 -25.05
CA PRO A 76 -12.12 -13.85 -24.75
C PRO A 76 -11.56 -15.25 -24.54
N GLU A 77 -10.49 -15.61 -25.26
CA GLU A 77 -9.77 -16.87 -25.13
C GLU A 77 -9.12 -17.02 -23.74
N VAL A 78 -8.41 -15.98 -23.28
CA VAL A 78 -7.77 -15.96 -21.96
C VAL A 78 -8.83 -16.04 -20.85
N ALA A 79 -9.94 -15.33 -21.02
CA ALA A 79 -11.02 -15.35 -20.05
C ALA A 79 -11.71 -16.74 -19.96
N ALA A 80 -11.82 -17.45 -21.09
CA ALA A 80 -12.38 -18.81 -21.13
C ALA A 80 -11.46 -19.81 -20.43
N ASP A 81 -10.16 -19.77 -20.73
CA ASP A 81 -9.15 -20.62 -20.11
C ASP A 81 -9.09 -20.40 -18.60
N LEU A 82 -9.08 -19.14 -18.16
CA LEU A 82 -9.08 -18.78 -16.75
C LEU A 82 -10.32 -19.33 -16.03
N ARG A 83 -11.52 -19.19 -16.62
CA ARG A 83 -12.75 -19.76 -16.04
C ARG A 83 -12.68 -21.28 -15.92
N SER A 84 -12.15 -21.97 -16.93
CA SER A 84 -11.99 -23.43 -16.90
C SER A 84 -11.02 -23.89 -15.80
N LEU A 85 -9.90 -23.18 -15.64
CA LEU A 85 -8.92 -23.45 -14.60
C LEU A 85 -9.52 -23.21 -13.21
N LEU A 86 -10.17 -22.06 -13.00
CA LEU A 86 -10.80 -21.74 -11.71
C LEU A 86 -11.90 -22.74 -11.35
N ALA A 87 -12.72 -23.18 -12.32
CA ALA A 87 -13.75 -24.19 -12.09
C ALA A 87 -13.18 -25.56 -11.69
N THR A 88 -11.94 -25.87 -12.12
CA THR A 88 -11.25 -27.12 -11.79
C THR A 88 -10.59 -27.08 -10.41
N HIS A 89 -10.13 -25.90 -9.97
CA HIS A 89 -9.24 -25.77 -8.82
C HIS A 89 -9.82 -25.01 -7.61
N LEU A 90 -10.90 -24.22 -7.76
CA LEU A 90 -11.57 -23.61 -6.61
C LEU A 90 -12.68 -24.50 -6.05
N PRO A 91 -12.76 -24.68 -4.72
CA PRO A 91 -13.94 -25.24 -4.09
C PRO A 91 -15.15 -24.33 -4.36
N LYS A 92 -16.30 -24.94 -4.66
CA LYS A 92 -17.55 -24.18 -4.87
C LYS A 92 -17.85 -23.31 -3.64
N PRO A 93 -18.14 -22.01 -3.81
CA PRO A 93 -18.58 -21.19 -2.70
C PRO A 93 -19.88 -21.77 -2.12
N LYS A 94 -19.94 -21.83 -0.79
CA LYS A 94 -21.06 -22.40 -0.01
C LYS A 94 -22.22 -21.43 0.07
#